data_AF-A0A924F385-F1
#
_entry.id   AF-A0A924F385-F1
#
_cell.length_a   1.000
_cell.length_b   1.000
_cell.length_c   1.000
_cell.angle_alpha   90.00
_cell.angle_beta   90.00
_cell.angle_gamma   90.00
#
_symmetry.space_group_name_H-M   'P 1'
#
loop_
_entity.id
_entity.type
_entity.pdbx_description
1 polymer ?
#
loop_
_entity_poly.entity_id
_entity_poly.type
_entity_poly.pdbx_seq_one_letter_code
_entity_poly.pdbx_strand_id
1 'polypeptide(L)'
;MRNRSILRAATALTTVLSLAACGDNTPTDSSSTVSASVAAATTQDVATVAADAAKEDVETFKANRGAFGIAQLGDFERFAAWAACPYDATAKRFLCFEKVRGPFATTRSYAFVDQAGVAQSAYSVTTTAAANFKWAMDGTITKNKWSGSVSRSRDLTVSGLLGANTTITINGTSSTERQRTKFAKDGASGANAVDREYQLDGSTVIKDVVTPAVRLPDAWPASGTITRTHNVTRIDAVNGTKSSTRTSVVTFNGTQTVPLVVNGTAFTLDLATGEAIRKTP
;
A
#
# COMPACT_ATOMS: atom_id res chain seq x y z
N MET A 1 16.81 71.05 27.88
CA MET A 1 16.89 70.86 26.41
C MET A 1 17.59 72.07 25.84
N ARG A 2 18.61 72.07 25.00
CA ARG A 2 19.48 71.07 24.36
C ARG A 2 20.62 71.94 23.82
N ASN A 3 21.87 71.73 24.25
CA ASN A 3 22.98 72.64 23.95
C ASN A 3 23.98 71.97 22.98
N ARG A 4 24.26 72.68 21.89
CA ARG A 4 25.51 72.80 21.10
C ARG A 4 26.15 71.60 20.38
N SER A 5 26.12 71.72 19.05
CA SER A 5 27.18 71.63 18.03
C SER A 5 28.49 70.88 18.31
N ILE A 6 28.98 70.13 17.31
CA ILE A 6 30.37 70.16 16.78
C ILE A 6 30.41 69.57 15.35
N LEU A 7 31.07 70.30 14.47
CA LEU A 7 31.56 69.95 13.12
C LEU A 7 32.87 69.12 13.23
N ARG A 8 33.14 68.19 12.30
CA ARG A 8 34.46 67.83 11.70
C ARG A 8 34.27 66.59 10.81
N ALA A 9 34.40 66.71 9.49
CA ALA A 9 35.63 66.71 8.67
C ALA A 9 36.24 65.31 8.46
N ALA A 10 36.42 64.98 7.18
CA ALA A 10 36.77 63.69 6.61
C ALA A 10 38.20 63.19 6.92
N THR A 11 38.39 61.87 6.93
CA THR A 11 39.60 61.25 6.36
C THR A 11 39.32 59.78 6.02
N ALA A 12 39.55 59.41 4.76
CA ALA A 12 39.56 58.04 4.29
C ALA A 12 40.82 57.33 4.82
N LEU A 13 40.66 56.09 5.29
CA LEU A 13 41.77 55.16 5.43
C LEU A 13 41.34 53.80 4.89
N THR A 14 41.80 53.53 3.68
CA THR A 14 41.76 52.25 2.98
C THR A 14 42.70 51.28 3.69
N THR A 15 42.15 50.27 4.38
CA THR A 15 42.89 49.08 4.79
C THR A 15 42.37 47.89 4.01
N VAL A 16 43.14 47.51 2.99
CA VAL A 16 43.07 46.22 2.33
C VAL A 16 43.66 45.19 3.30
N LEU A 17 42.81 44.35 3.90
CA LEU A 17 43.26 43.09 4.47
C LEU A 17 42.86 41.97 3.51
N SER A 18 43.79 41.65 2.62
CA SER A 18 43.84 40.38 1.90
C SER A 18 44.19 39.27 2.89
N LEU A 19 43.18 38.63 3.47
CA LEU A 19 43.36 37.28 4.01
C LEU A 19 43.06 36.28 2.89
N ALA A 20 44.14 35.77 2.30
CA ALA A 20 44.12 34.50 1.59
C ALA A 20 43.74 33.41 2.60
N ALA A 21 42.51 32.93 2.51
CA ALA A 21 42.11 31.65 3.07
C ALA A 21 41.74 30.74 1.88
N CYS A 22 42.75 30.08 1.32
CA CYS A 22 42.55 28.86 0.55
C CYS A 22 42.17 27.75 1.54
N GLY A 23 40.91 27.73 1.94
CA GLY A 23 40.24 26.53 2.39
C GLY A 23 39.30 26.13 1.27
N ASP A 24 39.48 24.94 0.72
CA ASP A 24 38.60 24.35 -0.29
C ASP A 24 37.18 24.21 0.29
N ASN A 25 36.41 25.29 0.21
CA ASN A 25 34.96 25.26 0.31
C ASN A 25 34.45 24.78 -1.05
N THR A 26 34.65 23.50 -1.36
CA THR A 26 33.73 22.84 -2.28
C THR A 26 32.33 23.09 -1.71
N PRO A 27 31.41 23.74 -2.43
CA PRO A 27 30.03 23.84 -1.99
C PRO A 27 29.55 22.41 -1.81
N THR A 28 29.36 21.97 -0.57
CA THR A 28 28.60 20.75 -0.32
C THR A 28 27.23 21.05 -0.91
N ASP A 29 26.93 20.42 -2.04
CA ASP A 29 25.74 20.71 -2.82
C ASP A 29 24.51 20.36 -1.97
N SER A 30 23.97 21.35 -1.27
CA SER A 30 22.78 21.22 -0.43
C SER A 30 21.58 20.69 -1.22
N SER A 31 21.60 20.79 -2.56
CA SER A 31 20.58 20.20 -3.41
C SER A 31 20.64 18.67 -3.43
N SER A 32 21.84 18.08 -3.31
CA SER A 32 22.05 16.63 -3.27
C SER A 32 21.57 16.02 -1.95
N THR A 33 21.82 16.69 -0.81
CA THR A 33 21.38 16.25 0.52
C THR A 33 19.88 16.40 0.71
N VAL A 34 19.28 17.48 0.18
CA VAL A 34 17.82 17.67 0.14
C VAL A 34 17.15 16.63 -0.77
N SER A 35 17.76 16.30 -1.91
CA SER A 35 17.21 15.28 -2.82
C SER A 35 17.25 13.88 -2.19
N ALA A 36 18.31 13.54 -1.47
CA ALA A 36 18.42 12.29 -0.73
C ALA A 36 17.39 12.19 0.43
N SER A 37 17.17 13.29 1.17
CA SER A 37 16.17 13.30 2.27
C SER A 37 14.73 13.21 1.74
N VAL A 38 14.43 13.88 0.62
CA VAL A 38 13.14 13.76 -0.09
C VAL A 38 12.92 12.33 -0.55
N ALA A 39 13.92 11.70 -1.16
CA ALA A 39 13.84 10.32 -1.63
C ALA A 39 13.60 9.33 -0.48
N ALA A 40 14.28 9.52 0.65
CA ALA A 40 14.10 8.70 1.85
C ALA A 40 12.70 8.87 2.47
N ALA A 41 12.22 10.10 2.60
CA ALA A 41 10.86 10.38 3.09
C ALA A 41 9.79 9.75 2.19
N THR A 42 9.96 9.85 0.86
CA THR A 42 9.05 9.20 -0.09
C THR A 42 9.07 7.67 0.03
N THR A 43 10.23 7.06 0.25
CA THR A 43 10.32 5.62 0.50
C THR A 43 9.59 5.21 1.79
N GLN A 44 9.72 5.99 2.86
CA GLN A 44 9.02 5.75 4.13
C GLN A 44 7.49 5.89 3.99
N ASP A 45 7.03 6.92 3.29
CA ASP A 45 5.61 7.16 3.05
C ASP A 45 5.01 6.05 2.18
N VAL A 46 5.72 5.63 1.11
CA VAL A 46 5.30 4.48 0.29
C VAL A 46 5.29 3.18 1.10
N ALA A 47 6.22 2.99 2.05
CA ALA A 47 6.17 1.83 2.94
C ALA A 47 4.89 1.80 3.79
N THR A 48 4.44 2.96 4.30
CA THR A 48 3.16 3.08 5.03
C THR A 48 1.98 2.67 4.15
N VAL A 49 1.95 3.15 2.91
CA VAL A 49 0.88 2.83 1.94
C VAL A 49 0.90 1.34 1.57
N ALA A 50 2.08 0.80 1.28
CA ALA A 50 2.25 -0.61 0.91
C ALA A 50 1.89 -1.56 2.06
N ALA A 51 2.21 -1.17 3.30
CA ALA A 51 1.87 -1.92 4.51
C ALA A 51 0.35 -2.04 4.72
N ASP A 52 -0.36 -0.92 4.61
CA ASP A 52 -1.83 -0.91 4.69
C ASP A 52 -2.47 -1.75 3.59
N ALA A 53 -1.98 -1.59 2.35
CA ALA A 53 -2.47 -2.36 1.21
C ALA A 53 -2.21 -3.87 1.37
N ALA A 54 -1.08 -4.27 1.96
CA ALA A 54 -0.77 -5.67 2.21
C ALA A 54 -1.66 -6.28 3.31
N LYS A 55 -1.95 -5.52 4.37
CA LYS A 55 -2.97 -5.92 5.36
C LYS A 55 -4.33 -6.13 4.70
N GLU A 56 -4.75 -5.21 3.85
CA GLU A 56 -6.01 -5.32 3.11
C GLU A 56 -6.04 -6.57 2.21
N ASP A 57 -4.96 -6.88 1.49
CA ASP A 57 -4.90 -8.09 0.67
C ASP A 57 -5.08 -9.35 1.54
N VAL A 58 -4.39 -9.42 2.68
CA VAL A 58 -4.50 -10.56 3.62
C VAL A 58 -5.92 -10.70 4.16
N GLU A 59 -6.57 -9.59 4.53
CA GLU A 59 -7.97 -9.62 4.96
C GLU A 59 -8.92 -10.00 3.80
N THR A 60 -8.61 -9.59 2.57
CA THR A 60 -9.34 -9.99 1.36
C THR A 60 -9.23 -11.49 1.12
N PHE A 61 -8.03 -12.08 1.31
CA PHE A 61 -7.82 -13.53 1.21
C PHE A 61 -8.63 -14.28 2.27
N LYS A 62 -8.68 -13.78 3.51
CA LYS A 62 -9.46 -14.38 4.61
C LYS A 62 -10.97 -14.27 4.39
N ALA A 63 -11.46 -13.09 3.99
CA ALA A 63 -12.89 -12.79 3.90
C ALA A 63 -13.60 -13.48 2.73
N ASN A 64 -12.90 -13.69 1.61
CA ASN A 64 -13.53 -14.23 0.41
C ASN A 64 -13.56 -15.76 0.35
N ARG A 65 -12.88 -16.47 1.28
CA ARG A 65 -13.01 -17.92 1.44
C ARG A 65 -14.45 -18.40 1.62
N GLY A 66 -15.24 -17.69 2.45
CA GLY A 66 -16.66 -17.98 2.62
C GLY A 66 -17.50 -17.67 1.38
N ALA A 67 -17.08 -16.71 0.54
CA ALA A 67 -17.76 -16.40 -0.71
C ALA A 67 -17.49 -17.45 -1.81
N PHE A 68 -16.39 -18.20 -1.73
CA PHE A 68 -16.10 -19.33 -2.62
C PHE A 68 -16.84 -20.63 -2.24
N GLY A 69 -17.79 -20.59 -1.29
CA GLY A 69 -18.52 -21.80 -0.89
C GLY A 69 -17.64 -22.86 -0.22
N ILE A 70 -16.43 -22.50 0.23
CA ILE A 70 -15.60 -23.35 1.07
C ILE A 70 -16.24 -23.33 2.46
N ALA A 71 -17.25 -24.17 2.67
CA ALA A 71 -17.95 -24.31 3.93
C ALA A 71 -16.94 -24.69 5.03
N GLN A 72 -17.00 -23.98 6.15
CA GLN A 72 -16.09 -24.19 7.28
C GLN A 72 -16.89 -24.29 8.58
N LEU A 73 -16.47 -25.23 9.43
CA LEU A 73 -16.88 -25.33 10.83
C LEU A 73 -16.43 -24.04 11.54
N GLY A 74 -17.40 -23.27 12.02
CA GLY A 74 -17.13 -22.02 12.73
C GLY A 74 -16.94 -20.81 11.82
N ASP A 75 -17.86 -20.59 10.86
CA ASP A 75 -18.04 -19.28 10.23
C ASP A 75 -18.18 -18.23 11.35
N PHE A 76 -17.06 -17.62 11.74
CA PHE A 76 -17.05 -16.56 12.71
C PHE A 76 -17.89 -15.42 12.14
N GLU A 77 -19.08 -15.24 12.70
CA GLU A 77 -20.11 -14.23 12.39
C GLU A 77 -19.63 -12.77 12.52
N ARG A 78 -18.32 -12.52 12.60
CA ARG A 78 -17.75 -11.18 12.78
C ARG A 78 -17.86 -10.31 11.53
N PHE A 79 -18.10 -10.92 10.36
CA PHE A 79 -18.49 -10.22 9.15
C PHE A 79 -19.77 -10.83 8.65
N ALA A 80 -20.87 -10.05 8.64
CA ALA A 80 -22.17 -10.48 8.15
C ALA A 80 -22.01 -11.32 6.88
N ALA A 81 -22.59 -12.53 6.90
CA ALA A 81 -22.61 -13.46 5.78
C ALA A 81 -22.91 -12.67 4.51
N TRP A 82 -22.06 -12.79 3.51
CA TRP A 82 -22.36 -12.13 2.26
C TRP A 82 -23.60 -12.80 1.67
N ALA A 83 -24.52 -12.00 1.13
CA ALA A 83 -25.62 -12.55 0.35
C ALA A 83 -25.03 -13.39 -0.78
N ALA A 84 -25.66 -14.55 -1.04
CA ALA A 84 -25.27 -15.40 -2.15
C ALA A 84 -25.29 -14.58 -3.44
N CYS A 85 -24.23 -14.69 -4.23
CA CYS A 85 -24.14 -14.00 -5.50
C CYS A 85 -24.89 -14.85 -6.55
N PRO A 86 -25.80 -14.30 -7.36
CA PRO A 86 -26.43 -15.06 -8.43
C PRO A 86 -25.41 -15.50 -9.49
N TYR A 87 -25.57 -16.73 -9.99
CA TYR A 87 -24.80 -17.22 -11.14
C TYR A 87 -25.39 -16.65 -12.43
N ASP A 88 -24.56 -15.98 -13.22
CA ASP A 88 -24.87 -15.54 -14.57
C ASP A 88 -24.27 -16.53 -15.56
N ALA A 89 -25.14 -17.23 -16.30
CA ALA A 89 -24.73 -18.25 -17.26
C ALA A 89 -24.04 -17.67 -18.51
N THR A 90 -24.33 -16.43 -18.87
CA THR A 90 -23.71 -15.72 -20.01
C THR A 90 -22.29 -15.29 -19.65
N ALA A 91 -22.13 -14.66 -18.48
CA ALA A 91 -20.82 -14.28 -17.94
C ALA A 91 -20.02 -15.49 -17.41
N LYS A 92 -20.69 -16.65 -17.26
CA LYS A 92 -20.16 -17.88 -16.65
C LYS A 92 -19.55 -17.61 -15.26
N ARG A 93 -20.26 -16.81 -14.47
CA ARG A 93 -19.70 -16.22 -13.25
C ARG A 93 -20.79 -15.82 -12.27
N PHE A 94 -20.47 -15.89 -10.98
CA PHE A 94 -21.28 -15.33 -9.92
C PHE A 94 -21.04 -13.82 -9.79
N LEU A 95 -22.12 -13.04 -9.92
CA LEU A 95 -22.09 -11.59 -9.86
C LEU A 95 -22.62 -11.12 -8.51
N CYS A 96 -21.79 -10.48 -7.71
CA CYS A 96 -22.21 -10.02 -6.40
C CYS A 96 -22.69 -8.58 -6.46
N PHE A 97 -23.75 -8.28 -5.73
CA PHE A 97 -24.20 -6.90 -5.52
C PHE A 97 -23.10 -6.08 -4.87
N GLU A 98 -23.00 -4.82 -5.28
CA GLU A 98 -22.13 -3.84 -4.64
C GLU A 98 -22.48 -3.73 -3.16
N LYS A 99 -21.45 -3.64 -2.31
CA LYS A 99 -21.61 -3.37 -0.89
C LYS A 99 -20.77 -2.17 -0.49
N VAL A 100 -21.41 -1.26 0.23
CA VAL A 100 -20.73 -0.20 0.97
C VAL A 100 -20.41 -0.71 2.38
N ARG A 101 -19.14 -0.69 2.77
CA ARG A 101 -18.67 -1.05 4.11
C ARG A 101 -17.82 0.09 4.66
N GLY A 102 -18.41 0.88 5.56
CA GLY A 102 -17.74 2.09 6.08
C GLY A 102 -17.42 3.05 4.93
N PRO A 103 -16.16 3.49 4.76
CA PRO A 103 -15.80 4.47 3.74
C PRO A 103 -15.55 3.85 2.35
N PHE A 104 -15.79 2.55 2.17
CA PHE A 104 -15.46 1.83 0.94
C PHE A 104 -16.70 1.28 0.24
N ALA A 105 -16.83 1.58 -1.05
CA ALA A 105 -17.68 0.85 -1.97
C ALA A 105 -16.89 -0.33 -2.53
N THR A 106 -17.49 -1.52 -2.54
CA THR A 106 -16.83 -2.75 -3.01
C THR A 106 -17.72 -3.48 -4.00
N THR A 107 -17.15 -3.85 -5.14
CA THR A 107 -17.77 -4.74 -6.12
C THR A 107 -16.93 -6.01 -6.21
N ARG A 108 -17.59 -7.14 -6.47
CA ARG A 108 -16.89 -8.41 -6.58
C ARG A 108 -17.65 -9.39 -7.44
N SER A 109 -16.94 -10.39 -7.92
CA SER A 109 -17.50 -11.52 -8.65
C SER A 109 -16.55 -12.69 -8.55
N TYR A 110 -17.02 -13.91 -8.84
CA TYR A 110 -16.16 -15.10 -8.86
C TYR A 110 -16.67 -16.18 -9.82
N ALA A 111 -15.77 -17.03 -10.32
CA ALA A 111 -16.11 -18.20 -11.14
C ALA A 111 -15.35 -19.41 -10.60
N PHE A 112 -16.04 -20.53 -10.39
CA PHE A 112 -15.40 -21.83 -10.16
C PHE A 112 -15.03 -22.44 -11.50
N VAL A 113 -13.88 -23.09 -11.56
CA VAL A 113 -13.43 -23.82 -12.75
C VAL A 113 -12.94 -25.21 -12.37
N ASP A 114 -13.19 -26.18 -13.25
CA ASP A 114 -12.60 -27.50 -13.15
C ASP A 114 -11.14 -27.52 -13.60
N GLN A 115 -10.53 -28.71 -13.63
CA GLN A 115 -9.15 -28.89 -14.06
C GLN A 115 -8.92 -28.57 -15.54
N ALA A 116 -9.97 -28.60 -16.38
CA ALA A 116 -9.91 -28.19 -17.77
C ALA A 116 -10.18 -26.68 -17.97
N GLY A 117 -10.44 -25.93 -16.89
CA GLY A 117 -10.76 -24.51 -16.95
C GLY A 117 -12.23 -24.21 -17.29
N VAL A 118 -13.11 -25.21 -17.25
CA VAL A 118 -14.53 -25.04 -17.55
C VAL A 118 -15.26 -24.47 -16.35
N ALA A 119 -16.01 -23.39 -16.57
CA ALA A 119 -16.77 -22.73 -15.52
C ALA A 119 -17.88 -23.61 -14.93
N GLN A 120 -18.07 -23.55 -13.62
CA GLN A 120 -19.07 -24.31 -12.88
C GLN A 120 -20.08 -23.36 -12.21
N SER A 121 -21.36 -23.74 -12.26
CA SER A 121 -22.47 -23.01 -11.63
C SER A 121 -22.62 -23.30 -10.13
N ALA A 122 -21.78 -24.17 -9.58
CA ALA A 122 -21.70 -24.49 -8.16
C ALA A 122 -20.29 -25.00 -7.82
N TYR A 123 -19.89 -24.84 -6.57
CA TYR A 123 -18.67 -25.44 -6.03
C TYR A 123 -18.86 -26.95 -5.82
N SER A 124 -17.82 -27.73 -6.10
CA SER A 124 -17.75 -29.15 -5.78
C SER A 124 -16.32 -29.52 -5.38
N VAL A 125 -16.18 -30.13 -4.21
CA VAL A 125 -14.87 -30.57 -3.69
C VAL A 125 -14.19 -31.61 -4.60
N THR A 126 -14.95 -32.34 -5.41
CA THR A 126 -14.39 -33.39 -6.29
C THR A 126 -14.13 -32.92 -7.71
N THR A 127 -14.60 -31.74 -8.11
CA THR A 127 -14.46 -31.27 -9.51
C THR A 127 -13.96 -29.84 -9.64
N THR A 128 -14.04 -28.99 -8.61
CA THR A 128 -13.54 -27.62 -8.67
C THR A 128 -12.03 -27.63 -8.43
N ALA A 129 -11.24 -27.23 -9.43
CA ALA A 129 -9.78 -27.13 -9.29
C ALA A 129 -9.32 -25.76 -8.81
N ALA A 130 -10.00 -24.71 -9.26
CA ALA A 130 -9.65 -23.33 -8.96
C ALA A 130 -10.89 -22.42 -8.96
N ALA A 131 -10.72 -21.22 -8.41
CA ALA A 131 -11.68 -20.13 -8.52
C ALA A 131 -10.98 -18.87 -9.02
N ASN A 132 -11.57 -18.20 -10.01
CA ASN A 132 -11.17 -16.86 -10.37
C ASN A 132 -12.02 -15.84 -9.59
N PHE A 133 -11.38 -14.87 -8.96
CA PHE A 133 -12.00 -13.85 -8.14
C PHE A 133 -11.61 -12.46 -8.61
N LYS A 134 -12.60 -11.61 -8.77
CA LYS A 134 -12.40 -10.22 -9.16
C LYS A 134 -13.03 -9.36 -8.10
N TRP A 135 -12.29 -8.36 -7.68
CA TRP A 135 -12.73 -7.41 -6.66
C TRP A 135 -12.25 -6.03 -7.04
N ALA A 136 -13.10 -5.05 -6.79
CA ALA A 136 -12.73 -3.66 -6.86
C ALA A 136 -13.25 -2.93 -5.63
N MET A 137 -12.51 -1.90 -5.24
CA MET A 137 -12.82 -1.04 -4.12
C MET A 137 -12.52 0.40 -4.49
N ASP A 138 -13.41 1.29 -4.06
CA ASP A 138 -13.22 2.73 -4.09
C ASP A 138 -13.60 3.31 -2.73
N GLY A 139 -12.84 4.28 -2.23
CA GLY A 139 -13.17 4.93 -0.98
C GLY A 139 -12.10 5.86 -0.44
N THR A 140 -12.24 6.22 0.84
CA THR A 140 -11.29 7.07 1.54
C THR A 140 -10.70 6.39 2.77
N ILE A 141 -9.42 6.62 2.99
CA ILE A 141 -8.69 6.17 4.17
C ILE A 141 -8.36 7.40 5.00
N THR A 142 -8.64 7.33 6.29
CA THR A 142 -8.18 8.33 7.27
C THR A 142 -7.64 7.57 8.48
N LYS A 143 -6.34 7.71 8.74
CA LYS A 143 -5.64 7.13 9.89
C LYS A 143 -4.62 8.13 10.42
N ASN A 144 -4.65 8.49 11.70
CA ASN A 144 -3.64 9.36 12.33
C ASN A 144 -3.15 10.50 11.39
N LYS A 145 -1.89 10.45 10.97
CA LYS A 145 -1.23 11.45 10.10
C LYS A 145 -1.41 11.19 8.61
N TRP A 146 -2.15 10.16 8.20
CA TRP A 146 -2.27 9.68 6.84
C TRP A 146 -3.73 9.68 6.40
N SER A 147 -4.04 10.39 5.32
CA SER A 147 -5.36 10.30 4.70
C SER A 147 -5.25 10.21 3.18
N GLY A 148 -6.31 9.77 2.53
CA GLY A 148 -6.34 9.69 1.08
C GLY A 148 -7.59 9.09 0.49
N SER A 149 -7.70 9.18 -0.83
CA SER A 149 -8.63 8.36 -1.61
C SER A 149 -7.90 7.17 -2.21
N VAL A 150 -8.60 6.05 -2.34
CA VAL A 150 -8.08 4.81 -2.90
C VAL A 150 -9.07 4.27 -3.93
N SER A 151 -8.53 3.77 -5.03
CA SER A 151 -9.24 2.99 -6.04
C SER A 151 -8.35 1.80 -6.40
N ARG A 152 -8.86 0.58 -6.19
CA ARG A 152 -8.12 -0.66 -6.38
C ARG A 152 -8.98 -1.67 -7.09
N SER A 153 -8.37 -2.46 -7.96
CA SER A 153 -8.96 -3.68 -8.49
C SER A 153 -7.97 -4.83 -8.38
N ARG A 154 -8.49 -6.05 -8.31
CA ARG A 154 -7.71 -7.29 -8.30
C ARG A 154 -8.41 -8.33 -9.18
N ASP A 155 -7.61 -9.09 -9.89
CA ASP A 155 -7.99 -10.32 -10.59
C ASP A 155 -7.11 -11.44 -10.04
N LEU A 156 -7.71 -12.32 -9.25
CA LEU A 156 -7.04 -13.36 -8.48
C LEU A 156 -7.48 -14.74 -8.96
N THR A 157 -6.55 -15.68 -8.96
CA THR A 157 -6.79 -17.10 -9.13
C THR A 157 -6.45 -17.80 -7.82
N VAL A 158 -7.44 -18.47 -7.25
CA VAL A 158 -7.31 -19.33 -6.08
C VAL A 158 -7.27 -20.78 -6.55
N SER A 159 -6.18 -21.49 -6.28
CA SER A 159 -5.97 -22.87 -6.71
C SER A 159 -5.75 -23.80 -5.52
N GLY A 160 -5.83 -25.11 -5.76
CA GLY A 160 -5.79 -26.12 -4.70
C GLY A 160 -7.15 -26.40 -4.10
N LEU A 161 -8.23 -26.16 -4.85
CA LEU A 161 -9.60 -26.42 -4.39
C LEU A 161 -10.06 -27.87 -4.61
N LEU A 162 -9.32 -28.63 -5.42
CA LEU A 162 -9.67 -30.02 -5.73
C LEU A 162 -9.28 -30.93 -4.56
N GLY A 163 -10.26 -31.65 -4.02
CA GLY A 163 -10.09 -32.53 -2.89
C GLY A 163 -10.05 -31.80 -1.54
N ALA A 164 -9.64 -32.52 -0.50
CA ALA A 164 -9.59 -32.01 0.87
C ALA A 164 -8.23 -31.36 1.20
N ASN A 165 -7.76 -30.44 0.35
CA ASN A 165 -6.49 -29.76 0.60
C ASN A 165 -6.56 -28.86 1.83
N THR A 166 -5.50 -28.86 2.62
CA THR A 166 -5.38 -28.03 3.83
C THR A 166 -4.83 -26.64 3.54
N THR A 167 -4.40 -26.37 2.30
CA THR A 167 -3.86 -25.09 1.84
C THR A 167 -4.38 -24.75 0.45
N ILE A 168 -4.47 -23.45 0.18
CA ILE A 168 -4.74 -22.91 -1.16
C ILE A 168 -3.60 -21.99 -1.59
N THR A 169 -3.44 -21.82 -2.89
CA THR A 169 -2.47 -20.88 -3.48
C THR A 169 -3.20 -19.77 -4.21
N ILE A 170 -2.82 -18.54 -3.92
CA ILE A 170 -3.39 -17.32 -4.50
C ILE A 170 -2.34 -16.68 -5.40
N ASN A 171 -2.73 -16.49 -6.65
CA ASN A 171 -1.99 -15.74 -7.66
C ASN A 171 -2.88 -14.62 -8.19
N GLY A 172 -2.31 -13.53 -8.70
CA GLY A 172 -3.13 -12.51 -9.32
C GLY A 172 -2.41 -11.21 -9.62
N THR A 173 -3.17 -10.29 -10.21
CA THR A 173 -2.68 -8.96 -10.58
C THR A 173 -3.71 -7.89 -10.27
N SER A 174 -3.29 -6.62 -10.18
CA SER A 174 -4.21 -5.47 -10.22
C SER A 174 -4.28 -4.85 -11.61
N SER A 175 -5.46 -4.34 -11.99
CA SER A 175 -5.63 -3.53 -13.20
C SER A 175 -5.72 -2.02 -12.91
N THR A 176 -6.04 -1.66 -11.66
CA THR A 176 -6.05 -0.29 -11.15
C THR A 176 -5.48 -0.29 -9.73
N GLU A 177 -4.52 0.60 -9.48
CA GLU A 177 -4.06 0.92 -8.14
C GLU A 177 -3.76 2.41 -8.09
N ARG A 178 -4.74 3.18 -7.63
CA ARG A 178 -4.67 4.63 -7.54
C ARG A 178 -4.89 5.07 -6.12
N GLN A 179 -4.01 5.94 -5.66
CA GLN A 179 -4.12 6.50 -4.34
C GLN A 179 -3.64 7.94 -4.32
N ARG A 180 -4.51 8.86 -3.89
CA ARG A 180 -4.10 10.22 -3.58
C ARG A 180 -3.99 10.34 -2.08
N THR A 181 -2.80 10.63 -1.57
CA THR A 181 -2.55 10.59 -0.14
C THR A 181 -1.84 11.84 0.38
N LYS A 182 -2.17 12.20 1.62
CA LYS A 182 -1.61 13.31 2.36
C LYS A 182 -1.03 12.80 3.67
N PHE A 183 0.17 13.28 3.98
CA PHE A 183 0.83 13.03 5.25
C PHE A 183 0.92 14.34 6.04
N ALA A 184 0.45 14.31 7.28
CA ALA A 184 0.46 15.46 8.18
C ALA A 184 1.82 15.65 8.87
N LYS A 185 2.16 16.91 9.18
CA LYS A 185 3.28 17.29 10.03
C LYS A 185 3.07 16.78 11.44
N ASP A 186 4.16 16.44 12.12
CA ASP A 186 4.14 16.05 13.51
C ASP A 186 3.62 17.19 14.39
N GLY A 187 2.57 16.90 15.19
CA GLY A 187 1.95 17.87 16.09
C GLY A 187 0.99 18.88 15.46
N ALA A 188 0.74 18.83 14.14
CA ALA A 188 -0.16 19.75 13.45
C ALA A 188 -1.56 19.15 13.23
N SER A 189 -2.61 19.97 13.38
CA SER A 189 -4.01 19.63 13.06
C SER A 189 -4.65 20.70 12.16
N GLY A 190 -5.71 20.33 11.42
CA GLY A 190 -6.42 21.22 10.50
C GLY A 190 -5.85 21.29 9.07
N ALA A 191 -6.41 22.17 8.23
CA ALA A 191 -6.07 22.27 6.80
C ALA A 191 -4.59 22.64 6.51
N ASN A 192 -3.92 23.26 7.50
CA ASN A 192 -2.50 23.65 7.43
C ASN A 192 -1.54 22.55 7.92
N ALA A 193 -2.05 21.36 8.28
CA ALA A 193 -1.25 20.27 8.80
C ALA A 193 -0.59 19.41 7.71
N VAL A 194 -0.92 19.59 6.42
CA VAL A 194 -0.37 18.77 5.34
C VAL A 194 1.11 19.08 5.14
N ASP A 195 1.97 18.08 5.29
CA ASP A 195 3.40 18.18 5.00
C ASP A 195 3.70 17.77 3.56
N ARG A 196 3.13 16.64 3.12
CA ARG A 196 3.47 15.99 1.87
C ARG A 196 2.23 15.40 1.22
N GLU A 197 2.05 15.66 -0.06
CA GLU A 197 0.98 15.07 -0.87
C GLU A 197 1.57 14.19 -1.97
N TYR A 198 0.93 13.07 -2.22
CA TYR A 198 1.32 12.12 -3.25
C TYR A 198 0.12 11.68 -4.07
N GLN A 199 0.33 11.55 -5.37
CA GLN A 199 -0.46 10.69 -6.23
C GLN A 199 0.36 9.44 -6.52
N LEU A 200 -0.22 8.28 -6.25
CA LEU A 200 0.37 6.97 -6.46
C LEU A 200 -0.48 6.24 -7.49
N ASP A 201 0.10 5.92 -8.63
CA ASP A 201 -0.49 5.06 -9.64
C ASP A 201 0.38 3.80 -9.74
N GLY A 202 -0.21 2.63 -9.93
CA GLY A 202 0.60 1.42 -9.85
C GLY A 202 -0.03 0.14 -10.36
N SER A 203 0.74 -0.92 -10.17
CA SER A 203 0.33 -2.30 -10.41
C SER A 203 0.82 -3.19 -9.27
N THR A 204 0.09 -4.27 -9.05
CA THR A 204 0.37 -5.30 -8.06
C THR A 204 0.46 -6.64 -8.75
N VAL A 205 1.42 -7.46 -8.34
CA VAL A 205 1.54 -8.88 -8.66
C VAL A 205 1.54 -9.65 -7.35
N ILE A 206 0.57 -10.54 -7.20
CA ILE A 206 0.46 -11.51 -6.11
C ILE A 206 0.94 -12.84 -6.67
N LYS A 207 2.01 -13.39 -6.10
CA LYS A 207 2.66 -14.59 -6.62
C LYS A 207 2.82 -15.63 -5.53
N ASP A 208 2.28 -16.81 -5.80
CA ASP A 208 2.42 -18.04 -5.03
C ASP A 208 2.14 -17.85 -3.53
N VAL A 209 1.11 -17.05 -3.22
CA VAL A 209 0.72 -16.79 -1.84
C VAL A 209 -0.04 -17.99 -1.30
N VAL A 210 0.62 -18.78 -0.46
CA VAL A 210 0.05 -19.99 0.13
C VAL A 210 -0.55 -19.65 1.47
N THR A 211 -1.77 -20.10 1.72
CA THR A 211 -2.47 -19.85 2.99
C THR A 211 -3.35 -21.04 3.36
N PRO A 212 -3.54 -21.36 4.66
CA PRO A 212 -4.36 -22.48 5.09
C PRO A 212 -5.76 -22.42 4.48
N ALA A 213 -6.25 -23.48 3.84
CA ALA A 213 -7.59 -23.52 3.23
C ALA A 213 -8.68 -23.19 4.26
N VAL A 214 -8.41 -23.51 5.53
CA VAL A 214 -9.25 -23.20 6.68
C VAL A 214 -9.00 -21.78 7.20
N ARG A 215 -10.07 -21.02 7.45
CA ARG A 215 -9.99 -19.70 8.09
C ARG A 215 -9.73 -19.89 9.58
N LEU A 216 -8.53 -19.54 10.02
CA LEU A 216 -8.19 -19.40 11.44
C LEU A 216 -7.88 -17.92 11.72
N PRO A 217 -8.21 -17.39 12.92
CA PRO A 217 -7.92 -16.00 13.30
C PRO A 217 -6.46 -15.59 13.03
N ASP A 218 -5.53 -16.52 13.30
CA ASP A 218 -4.08 -16.32 13.16
C ASP A 218 -3.49 -17.06 11.95
N ALA A 219 -4.31 -17.43 10.96
CA ALA A 219 -3.82 -18.02 9.71
C ALA A 219 -3.21 -16.93 8.81
N TRP A 220 -1.91 -16.70 8.98
CA TRP A 220 -1.10 -15.87 8.09
C TRP A 220 -0.71 -16.65 6.83
N PRO A 221 -0.47 -15.96 5.70
CA PRO A 221 0.08 -16.65 4.53
C PRO A 221 1.44 -17.28 4.86
N ALA A 222 1.57 -18.57 4.55
CA ALA A 222 2.75 -19.39 4.83
C ALA A 222 3.96 -19.00 3.96
N SER A 223 3.71 -18.60 2.73
CA SER A 223 4.74 -18.25 1.74
C SER A 223 4.18 -17.36 0.64
N GLY A 224 5.05 -16.97 -0.28
CA GLY A 224 4.70 -16.17 -1.46
C GLY A 224 5.02 -14.70 -1.30
N THR A 225 4.69 -13.93 -2.32
CA THR A 225 5.05 -12.51 -2.39
C THR A 225 3.92 -11.65 -2.92
N ILE A 226 3.93 -10.39 -2.49
CA ILE A 226 3.16 -9.32 -3.13
C ILE A 226 4.14 -8.23 -3.53
N THR A 227 4.27 -8.01 -4.83
CA THR A 227 5.10 -6.97 -5.42
C THR A 227 4.20 -5.86 -5.93
N ARG A 228 4.49 -4.62 -5.56
CA ARG A 228 3.82 -3.44 -6.10
C ARG A 228 4.81 -2.49 -6.72
N THR A 229 4.43 -1.96 -7.88
CA THR A 229 5.12 -0.82 -8.49
C THR A 229 4.30 0.42 -8.22
N HIS A 230 4.93 1.44 -7.64
CA HIS A 230 4.34 2.73 -7.33
C HIS A 230 4.99 3.78 -8.21
N ASN A 231 4.24 4.31 -9.18
CA ASN A 231 4.57 5.54 -9.89
C ASN A 231 4.11 6.69 -9.00
N VAL A 232 5.08 7.27 -8.30
CA VAL A 232 4.88 8.30 -7.30
C VAL A 232 5.01 9.66 -7.94
N THR A 233 3.99 10.50 -7.81
CA THR A 233 4.05 11.93 -8.06
C THR A 233 3.90 12.65 -6.73
N ARG A 234 5.01 13.14 -6.18
CA ARG A 234 5.05 13.96 -4.97
C ARG A 234 4.76 15.41 -5.34
N ILE A 235 3.80 16.00 -4.67
CA ILE A 235 3.43 17.41 -4.81
C ILE A 235 3.89 18.12 -3.53
N ASP A 236 4.85 19.01 -3.67
CA ASP A 236 5.46 19.74 -2.57
C ASP A 236 5.40 21.24 -2.88
N ALA A 237 4.89 22.04 -1.93
CA ALA A 237 4.75 23.48 -2.12
C ALA A 237 6.11 24.21 -2.23
N VAL A 238 7.17 23.63 -1.66
CA VAL A 238 8.53 24.21 -1.62
C VAL A 238 9.40 23.63 -2.73
N ASN A 239 9.29 22.32 -2.99
CA ASN A 239 10.17 21.60 -3.91
C ASN A 239 9.55 21.33 -5.31
N GLY A 240 8.32 21.79 -5.54
CA GLY A 240 7.56 21.54 -6.76
C GLY A 240 7.07 20.10 -6.90
N THR A 241 6.53 19.76 -8.07
CA THR A 241 6.07 18.40 -8.39
C THR A 241 7.24 17.54 -8.85
N LYS A 242 7.46 16.40 -8.19
CA LYS A 242 8.51 15.43 -8.54
C LYS A 242 7.91 14.04 -8.74
N SER A 243 8.27 13.39 -9.83
CA SER A 243 7.86 12.01 -10.11
C SER A 243 9.02 11.03 -9.92
N SER A 244 8.72 9.84 -9.40
CA SER A 244 9.68 8.74 -9.27
C SER A 244 8.97 7.40 -9.14
N THR A 245 9.68 6.29 -9.35
CA THR A 245 9.13 4.95 -9.12
C THR A 245 9.66 4.37 -7.82
N ARG A 246 8.80 3.63 -7.10
CA ARG A 246 9.18 2.81 -5.95
C ARG A 246 8.61 1.42 -6.14
N THR A 247 9.40 0.39 -5.84
CA THR A 247 8.92 -1.00 -5.80
C THR A 247 8.86 -1.46 -4.36
N SER A 248 7.70 -1.98 -3.95
CA SER A 248 7.54 -2.60 -2.63
C SER A 248 7.34 -4.12 -2.79
N VAL A 249 8.06 -4.92 -2.01
CA VAL A 249 7.92 -6.39 -1.98
C VAL A 249 7.65 -6.84 -0.57
N VAL A 250 6.49 -7.47 -0.36
CA VAL A 250 6.16 -8.20 0.87
C VAL A 250 6.48 -9.68 0.64
N THR A 251 7.17 -10.30 1.59
CA THR A 251 7.49 -11.74 1.55
C THR A 251 6.85 -12.44 2.73
N PHE A 252 5.93 -13.37 2.47
CA PHE A 252 5.24 -14.10 3.53
C PHE A 252 6.07 -15.28 4.04
N ASN A 253 5.92 -15.59 5.33
CA ASN A 253 6.69 -16.60 6.04
C ASN A 253 5.88 -17.35 7.10
N GLY A 254 4.54 -17.28 7.05
CA GLY A 254 3.64 -17.93 8.00
C GLY A 254 3.41 -17.20 9.31
N THR A 255 3.92 -15.98 9.46
CA THR A 255 3.78 -15.19 10.70
C THR A 255 3.05 -13.86 10.46
N GLN A 256 2.58 -13.24 11.54
CA GLN A 256 1.97 -11.91 11.51
C GLN A 256 2.96 -10.84 11.03
N THR A 257 4.24 -11.03 11.34
CA THR A 257 5.27 -10.02 11.15
C THR A 257 6.21 -10.44 10.03
N VAL A 258 6.14 -9.74 8.90
CA VAL A 258 6.79 -10.14 7.65
C VAL A 258 7.79 -9.08 7.14
N PRO A 259 8.80 -9.48 6.35
CA PRO A 259 9.65 -8.54 5.63
C PRO A 259 8.86 -7.74 4.60
N LEU A 260 9.06 -6.42 4.61
CA LEU A 260 8.68 -5.49 3.54
C LEU A 260 9.95 -4.79 3.06
N VAL A 261 10.23 -4.82 1.76
CA VAL A 261 11.33 -4.04 1.17
C VAL A 261 10.72 -3.00 0.24
N VAL A 262 11.08 -1.73 0.43
CA VAL A 262 10.68 -0.63 -0.46
C VAL A 262 11.92 0.02 -1.04
N ASN A 263 12.10 -0.13 -2.35
CA ASN A 263 13.23 0.43 -3.10
C ASN A 263 14.59 0.16 -2.42
N GLY A 264 14.82 -1.09 -2.03
CA GLY A 264 16.03 -1.55 -1.34
C GLY A 264 16.07 -1.28 0.18
N THR A 265 15.17 -0.47 0.73
CA THR A 265 15.10 -0.22 2.18
C THR A 265 14.24 -1.27 2.86
N ALA A 266 14.77 -1.91 3.91
CA ALA A 266 14.08 -2.97 4.65
C ALA A 266 13.20 -2.43 5.79
N PHE A 267 12.03 -3.03 5.91
CA PHE A 267 11.02 -2.78 6.93
C PHE A 267 10.52 -4.11 7.51
N THR A 268 10.03 -4.02 8.74
CA THR A 268 9.22 -5.04 9.38
C THR A 268 7.76 -4.61 9.28
N LEU A 269 6.92 -5.43 8.65
CA LEU A 269 5.48 -5.20 8.48
C LEU A 269 4.69 -6.06 9.45
N ASP A 270 3.81 -5.45 10.24
CA ASP A 270 2.77 -6.16 11.00
C ASP A 270 1.49 -6.25 10.16
N LEU A 271 1.10 -7.47 9.76
CA LEU A 271 -0.08 -7.72 8.93
C LEU A 271 -1.41 -7.50 9.66
N ALA A 272 -1.43 -7.52 11.00
CA ALA A 272 -2.64 -7.26 11.77
C ALA A 272 -2.94 -5.75 11.87
N THR A 273 -1.91 -4.93 12.09
CA THR A 273 -2.07 -3.48 12.23
C THR A 273 -1.98 -2.76 10.89
N GLY A 274 -1.15 -3.26 9.98
CA GLY A 274 -0.77 -2.61 8.72
C GLY A 274 0.34 -1.58 8.91
N GLU A 275 1.13 -1.70 9.98
CA GLU A 275 2.23 -0.80 10.29
C GLU A 275 3.57 -1.34 9.77
N ALA A 276 4.39 -0.45 9.20
CA ALA A 276 5.75 -0.76 8.76
C ALA A 276 6.79 0.02 9.56
N ILE A 277 7.67 -0.71 10.22
CA ILE A 277 8.78 -0.17 11.02
C ILE A 277 10.07 -0.37 10.24
N ARG A 278 10.81 0.72 9.99
CA ARG A 278 12.10 0.63 9.29
C ARG A 278 13.08 -0.19 10.13
N LYS A 279 13.79 -1.14 9.50
CA LYS A 279 14.90 -1.82 10.17
C LYS A 279 16.09 -0.87 10.22
N THR A 280 16.55 -0.56 11.43
CA THR A 280 17.83 0.12 11.62
C THR A 280 18.94 -0.88 11.28
N PRO A 281 19.97 -0.48 10.51
CA PRO A 281 21.15 -1.31 10.32
C PRO A 281 21.83 -1.65 11.65
#